data_AF-A0A2M8KFE8-F1
#
_entry.id   AF-A0A2M8KFE8-F1
#
_cell.length_a   1.000
_cell.length_b   1.000
_cell.length_c   1.000
_cell.angle_alpha   90.00
_cell.angle_beta   90.00
_cell.angle_gamma   90.00
#
_symmetry.space_group_name_H-M   'P 1'
#
loop_
_entity.id
_entity.type
_entity.pdbx_description
1 polymer ?
#
loop_
_entity_poly.entity_id
_entity_poly.type
_entity_poly.pdbx_seq_one_letter_code
_entity_poly.pdbx_strand_id
1 'polypeptide(L)'
;MNLSFDTKLADGYTSPSQKMRVLTEDWVDNQIYCPNCGYIDLEKYQRNKPVGDFYCDKCREDYELKSKKDKFGSKIIDGAYGTMVERLTGSSNPNFFLLNYDSCDFSVLNFFVIPKHFFVPEIIEKRKPLAPTARRHDWVGCNILLQSIPQTGKIFFVQDGRVEPKEKVLAGWKKTLFLRDEKEISAKGWLLDIMNCIEKLGSKEFTLDEIYTLENLLSKKHPDNKHIKDKIRQQLQILRDKGYLEFIERGRYRVT
;
A
#
# COMPACT_ATOMS: atom_id res chain seq x y z
N MET A 1 -19.20 -6.67 8.87
CA MET A 1 -17.86 -6.66 9.48
C MET A 1 -18.03 -6.24 10.93
N ASN A 2 -17.72 -7.11 11.88
CA ASN A 2 -17.59 -6.76 13.30
C ASN A 2 -16.24 -6.07 13.50
N LEU A 3 -16.18 -4.95 14.22
CA LEU A 3 -14.93 -4.21 14.43
C LEU A 3 -14.23 -4.58 15.74
N SER A 4 -14.83 -5.38 16.61
CA SER A 4 -14.21 -5.80 17.88
C SER A 4 -13.38 -7.08 17.71
N PHE A 5 -12.29 -7.18 18.45
CA PHE A 5 -11.51 -8.41 18.59
C PHE A 5 -12.12 -9.36 19.62
N ASP A 6 -11.96 -10.67 19.42
CA ASP A 6 -12.24 -11.67 20.46
C ASP A 6 -11.04 -11.78 21.41
N THR A 7 -11.08 -11.01 22.49
CA THR A 7 -9.98 -10.91 23.45
C THR A 7 -9.63 -12.23 24.14
N LYS A 8 -10.55 -13.20 24.18
CA LYS A 8 -10.33 -14.52 24.80
C LYS A 8 -9.22 -15.31 24.09
N LEU A 9 -9.03 -15.08 22.79
CA LEU A 9 -7.97 -15.75 22.01
C LEU A 9 -6.55 -15.40 22.50
N ALA A 10 -6.41 -14.29 23.22
CA ALA A 10 -5.14 -13.80 23.72
C ALA A 10 -4.81 -14.22 25.17
N ASP A 11 -5.71 -14.94 25.86
CA ASP A 11 -5.57 -15.27 27.29
C ASP A 11 -4.32 -16.10 27.60
N GLY A 12 -3.91 -16.97 26.68
CA GLY A 12 -2.72 -17.81 26.82
C GLY A 12 -1.37 -17.12 26.53
N TYR A 13 -1.38 -15.85 26.12
CA TYR A 13 -0.17 -15.12 25.75
C TYR A 13 0.21 -14.10 26.81
N THR A 14 1.51 -13.91 27.05
CA THR A 14 2.01 -12.89 28.00
C THR A 14 2.54 -11.65 27.28
N SER A 15 3.16 -11.83 26.12
CA SER A 15 3.73 -10.75 25.33
C SER A 15 2.63 -9.91 24.65
N PRO A 16 2.59 -8.58 24.85
CA PRO A 16 1.60 -7.71 24.20
C PRO A 16 1.63 -7.80 22.67
N SER A 17 2.82 -7.96 22.07
CA SER A 17 2.94 -8.10 20.62
C SER A 17 2.37 -9.42 20.13
N GLN A 18 2.53 -10.52 20.88
CA GLN A 18 1.94 -11.81 20.52
C GLN A 18 0.42 -11.82 20.73
N LYS A 19 -0.07 -11.23 21.83
CA LYS A 19 -1.51 -11.03 22.05
C LYS A 19 -2.13 -10.34 20.84
N MET A 20 -1.59 -9.17 20.49
CA MET A 20 -2.14 -8.40 19.37
C MET A 20 -2.01 -9.11 18.04
N ARG A 21 -0.90 -9.82 17.79
CA ARG A 21 -0.75 -10.63 16.57
C ARG A 21 -1.87 -11.65 16.42
N VAL A 22 -2.21 -12.38 17.49
CA VAL A 22 -3.28 -13.39 17.45
C VAL A 22 -4.63 -12.73 17.20
N LEU A 23 -4.94 -11.64 17.91
CA LEU A 23 -6.20 -10.92 17.76
C LEU A 23 -6.39 -10.31 16.37
N THR A 24 -5.35 -9.68 15.83
CA THR A 24 -5.45 -9.01 14.52
C THR A 24 -5.46 -10.01 13.38
N GLU A 25 -4.69 -11.09 13.47
CA GLU A 25 -4.73 -12.16 12.46
C GLU A 25 -6.11 -12.86 12.46
N ASP A 26 -6.65 -13.20 13.63
CA ASP A 26 -7.99 -13.80 13.75
C ASP A 26 -9.09 -12.88 13.19
N TRP A 27 -9.01 -11.59 13.51
CA TRP A 27 -9.97 -10.63 12.97
C TRP A 27 -9.92 -10.56 11.44
N VAL A 28 -8.73 -10.55 10.83
CA VAL A 28 -8.61 -10.56 9.36
C VAL A 28 -9.20 -11.84 8.78
N ASP A 29 -8.87 -13.00 9.35
CA ASP A 29 -9.35 -14.32 8.93
C ASP A 29 -10.87 -14.41 8.89
N ASN A 30 -11.54 -13.84 9.90
CA ASN A 30 -12.99 -13.95 10.07
C ASN A 30 -13.80 -12.80 9.44
N GLN A 31 -13.18 -11.65 9.17
CA GLN A 31 -13.91 -10.43 8.80
C GLN A 31 -13.63 -9.91 7.40
N ILE A 32 -12.55 -10.35 6.76
CA ILE A 32 -12.04 -9.74 5.53
C ILE A 32 -12.21 -10.66 4.33
N TYR A 33 -12.85 -10.12 3.30
CA TYR A 33 -12.91 -10.72 1.96
C TYR A 33 -11.72 -10.25 1.10
N CYS A 34 -11.42 -11.02 0.06
CA CYS A 34 -10.37 -10.68 -0.89
C CYS A 34 -10.68 -9.36 -1.65
N PRO A 35 -9.84 -8.30 -1.55
CA PRO A 35 -10.06 -7.04 -2.26
C PRO A 35 -9.94 -7.15 -3.79
N ASN A 36 -9.21 -8.15 -4.29
CA ASN A 36 -9.06 -8.36 -5.74
C ASN A 36 -10.34 -8.95 -6.39
N CYS A 37 -10.83 -10.08 -5.88
CA CYS A 37 -11.90 -10.85 -6.53
C CYS A 37 -13.21 -10.92 -5.73
N GLY A 38 -13.26 -10.33 -4.54
CA GLY A 38 -14.45 -10.32 -3.68
C GLY A 38 -14.81 -11.67 -3.06
N TYR A 39 -13.95 -12.68 -3.20
CA TYR A 39 -14.12 -13.98 -2.52
C TYR A 39 -14.17 -13.77 -1.01
N ILE A 40 -15.11 -14.43 -0.35
CA ILE A 40 -15.51 -14.09 1.02
C ILE A 40 -14.43 -14.45 2.04
N ASP A 41 -13.70 -15.53 1.78
CA ASP A 41 -12.70 -16.05 2.72
C ASP A 41 -11.28 -15.77 2.22
N LEU A 42 -10.40 -15.43 3.15
CA LEU A 42 -8.96 -15.48 2.97
C LEU A 42 -8.44 -16.63 3.81
N GLU A 43 -7.57 -17.43 3.22
CA GLU A 43 -6.94 -18.54 3.92
C GLU A 43 -5.68 -18.04 4.62
N LYS A 44 -5.50 -18.44 5.88
CA LYS A 44 -4.29 -18.14 6.63
C LYS A 44 -3.16 -19.09 6.26
N TYR A 45 -1.97 -18.56 6.05
CA TYR A 45 -0.79 -19.41 5.87
C TYR A 45 -0.39 -20.09 7.18
N GLN A 46 0.18 -21.30 7.06
CA GLN A 46 0.91 -21.90 8.18
C GLN A 46 2.06 -20.98 8.60
N ARG A 47 2.34 -20.92 9.91
CA ARG A 47 3.33 -19.99 10.48
C ARG A 47 4.68 -20.11 9.75
N ASN A 48 5.34 -18.96 9.58
CA ASN A 48 6.67 -18.81 8.98
C ASN A 48 6.74 -19.02 7.46
N LYS A 49 5.62 -18.94 6.72
CA LYS A 49 5.72 -18.81 5.27
C LYS A 49 6.35 -17.45 4.92
N PRO A 50 7.41 -17.39 4.10
CA PRO A 50 8.09 -16.13 3.83
C PRO A 50 7.23 -15.09 3.11
N VAL A 51 6.19 -15.50 2.39
CA VAL A 51 5.57 -14.69 1.33
C VAL A 51 4.40 -13.83 1.81
N GLY A 52 3.74 -14.18 2.92
CA GLY A 52 2.60 -13.44 3.46
C GLY A 52 1.92 -14.20 4.60
N ASP A 53 0.92 -13.57 5.20
CA ASP A 53 0.13 -14.13 6.30
C ASP A 53 -1.19 -14.75 5.82
N PHE A 54 -1.75 -14.22 4.72
CA PHE A 54 -3.01 -14.69 4.13
C PHE A 54 -2.89 -14.84 2.62
N TYR A 55 -3.78 -15.65 2.03
CA TYR A 55 -3.93 -15.77 0.59
C TYR A 55 -5.38 -15.98 0.18
N CYS A 56 -5.72 -15.57 -1.04
CA CYS A 56 -7.01 -15.88 -1.62
C CYS A 56 -6.91 -17.09 -2.53
N ASP A 57 -7.63 -18.18 -2.24
CA ASP A 57 -7.57 -19.38 -3.08
C ASP A 57 -8.16 -19.18 -4.48
N LYS A 58 -9.10 -18.25 -4.62
CA LYS A 58 -9.76 -17.97 -5.90
C LYS A 58 -8.88 -17.20 -6.89
N CYS A 59 -8.11 -16.22 -6.42
CA CYS A 59 -7.32 -15.34 -7.30
C CYS A 59 -5.81 -15.39 -7.04
N ARG A 60 -5.38 -16.19 -6.06
CA ARG A 60 -3.98 -16.46 -5.71
C ARG A 60 -3.19 -15.21 -5.32
N GLU A 61 -3.88 -14.18 -4.83
CA GLU A 61 -3.22 -13.02 -4.22
C GLU A 61 -2.76 -13.36 -2.81
N ASP A 62 -1.54 -12.94 -2.49
CA ASP A 62 -0.95 -13.01 -1.17
C ASP A 62 -1.09 -11.67 -0.43
N TYR A 63 -1.27 -11.74 0.89
CA TYR A 63 -1.40 -10.56 1.75
C TYR A 63 -0.53 -10.70 3.01
N GLU A 64 0.19 -9.64 3.34
CA GLU A 64 0.96 -9.52 4.59
C GLU A 64 0.30 -8.49 5.51
N LEU A 65 0.05 -8.86 6.77
CA LEU A 65 -0.62 -8.01 7.75
C LEU A 65 0.41 -7.26 8.61
N LYS A 66 0.26 -5.94 8.66
CA LYS A 66 0.96 -5.08 9.62
C LYS A 66 -0.07 -4.37 10.49
N SER A 67 0.03 -4.56 11.80
CA SER A 67 -0.88 -3.95 12.77
C SER A 67 -0.17 -3.01 13.74
N LYS A 68 -0.83 -1.91 14.13
CA LYS A 68 -0.30 -0.94 15.10
C LYS A 68 -1.41 -0.26 15.92
N LYS A 69 -1.16 -0.03 17.21
CA LYS A 69 -2.06 0.75 18.08
C LYS A 69 -2.19 2.21 17.68
N ASP A 70 -1.09 2.83 17.25
CA ASP A 70 -1.08 4.24 16.85
C ASP A 70 -1.47 4.35 15.38
N LYS A 71 -2.02 5.51 14.99
CA LYS A 71 -2.25 5.85 13.58
C LYS A 71 -0.98 5.61 12.76
N PHE A 72 -1.17 5.13 11.53
CA PHE A 72 -0.08 5.00 10.58
C PHE A 72 0.45 6.39 10.25
N GLY A 73 1.76 6.57 10.46
CA GLY A 73 2.45 7.82 10.11
C GLY A 73 2.88 7.83 8.64
N SER A 74 3.90 8.63 8.35
CA SER A 74 4.51 8.73 7.03
C SER A 74 5.18 7.45 6.53
N LYS A 75 5.56 6.55 7.45
CA LYS A 75 6.25 5.30 7.15
C LYS A 75 5.94 4.21 8.17
N ILE A 76 6.12 2.96 7.76
CA ILE A 76 5.99 1.77 8.61
C ILE A 76 7.28 0.97 8.63
N ILE A 77 7.57 0.35 9.77
CA ILE A 77 8.70 -0.56 9.91
C ILE A 77 8.37 -1.87 9.19
N ASP A 78 9.32 -2.37 8.44
CA ASP A 78 9.23 -3.68 7.80
C ASP A 78 10.46 -4.56 8.13
N GLY A 79 10.52 -5.75 7.52
CA GLY A 79 11.54 -6.76 7.73
C GLY A 79 12.92 -6.39 7.16
N ALA A 80 13.66 -7.41 6.74
CA ALA A 80 15.02 -7.27 6.26
C ALA A 80 15.05 -6.51 4.92
N TYR A 81 15.92 -5.51 4.81
CA TYR A 81 16.02 -4.70 3.60
C TYR A 81 16.35 -5.53 2.35
N GLY A 82 17.33 -6.43 2.45
CA GLY A 82 17.75 -7.26 1.31
C GLY A 82 16.60 -8.12 0.76
N THR A 83 15.90 -8.82 1.66
CA THR A 83 14.73 -9.63 1.29
C THR A 83 13.61 -8.80 0.67
N MET A 84 13.35 -7.58 1.17
CA MET A 84 12.34 -6.71 0.58
C MET A 84 12.72 -6.27 -0.84
N VAL A 85 13.98 -5.89 -1.05
CA VAL A 85 14.49 -5.52 -2.38
C VAL A 85 14.44 -6.70 -3.36
N GLU A 86 14.81 -7.90 -2.93
CA GLU A 86 14.71 -9.12 -3.75
C GLU A 86 13.26 -9.44 -4.17
N ARG A 87 12.29 -9.18 -3.30
CA ARG A 87 10.87 -9.40 -3.64
C ARG A 87 10.31 -8.32 -4.56
N LEU A 88 10.84 -7.10 -4.52
CA LEU A 88 10.49 -6.02 -5.47
C LEU A 88 10.93 -6.33 -6.89
N THR A 89 12.09 -6.96 -7.05
CA THR A 89 12.59 -7.40 -8.36
C THR A 89 11.95 -8.72 -8.79
N GLY A 90 11.48 -9.52 -7.85
CA GLY A 90 10.68 -10.72 -8.09
C GLY A 90 9.19 -10.45 -8.32
N SER A 91 8.46 -11.46 -8.80
CA SER A 91 6.99 -11.42 -8.94
C SER A 91 6.24 -11.79 -7.66
N SER A 92 6.92 -11.81 -6.51
CA SER A 92 6.46 -12.45 -5.26
C SER A 92 6.18 -11.48 -4.11
N ASN A 93 6.11 -10.17 -4.36
CA ASN A 93 5.69 -9.21 -3.34
C ASN A 93 4.23 -9.42 -2.92
N PRO A 94 3.92 -9.53 -1.62
CA PRO A 94 2.55 -9.56 -1.16
C PRO A 94 1.91 -8.17 -1.27
N ASN A 95 0.58 -8.16 -1.28
CA ASN A 95 -0.17 -6.96 -0.96
C ASN A 95 -0.10 -6.73 0.55
N PHE A 96 -0.15 -5.49 1.03
CA PHE A 96 -0.06 -5.22 2.47
C PHE A 96 -1.40 -4.83 3.05
N PHE A 97 -1.86 -5.57 4.05
CA PHE A 97 -2.93 -5.11 4.93
C PHE A 97 -2.36 -4.29 6.07
N LEU A 98 -2.96 -3.14 6.32
CA LEU A 98 -2.58 -2.21 7.37
C LEU A 98 -3.75 -2.01 8.33
N LEU A 99 -3.56 -2.48 9.56
CA LEU A 99 -4.57 -2.46 10.62
C LEU A 99 -4.14 -1.50 11.74
N ASN A 100 -4.96 -0.48 11.98
CA ASN A 100 -4.87 0.36 13.16
C ASN A 100 -6.02 0.05 14.11
N TYR A 101 -5.73 -0.10 15.40
CA TYR A 101 -6.68 -0.52 16.42
C TYR A 101 -6.61 0.36 17.67
N ASP A 102 -7.71 0.42 18.39
CA ASP A 102 -7.78 0.95 19.75
C ASP A 102 -7.34 -0.13 20.75
N SER A 103 -6.32 0.15 21.57
CA SER A 103 -5.81 -0.80 22.56
C SER A 103 -6.60 -0.88 23.85
N CYS A 104 -7.50 0.09 24.10
CA CYS A 104 -8.41 0.09 25.25
C CYS A 104 -9.66 -0.72 24.91
N ASP A 105 -10.26 -0.43 23.75
CA ASP A 105 -11.52 -1.05 23.33
C ASP A 105 -11.33 -2.35 22.54
N PHE A 106 -10.09 -2.69 22.19
CA PHE A 106 -9.75 -3.83 21.33
C PHE A 106 -10.59 -3.85 20.05
N SER A 107 -10.66 -2.69 19.39
CA SER A 107 -11.48 -2.48 18.20
C SER A 107 -10.65 -1.94 17.03
N VAL A 108 -11.08 -2.25 15.80
CA VAL A 108 -10.45 -1.79 14.58
C VAL A 108 -10.90 -0.36 14.27
N LEU A 109 -9.93 0.54 14.18
CA LEU A 109 -10.13 1.94 13.80
C LEU A 109 -9.94 2.14 12.30
N ASN A 110 -8.86 1.59 11.73
CA ASN A 110 -8.63 1.66 10.29
C ASN A 110 -8.12 0.30 9.79
N PHE A 111 -8.62 -0.11 8.64
CA PHE A 111 -8.14 -1.28 7.93
C PHE A 111 -8.14 -0.99 6.43
N PHE A 112 -6.97 -1.08 5.81
CA PHE A 112 -6.83 -0.84 4.38
C PHE A 112 -5.78 -1.75 3.77
N VAL A 113 -5.89 -1.95 2.46
CA VAL A 113 -4.92 -2.69 1.67
C VAL A 113 -4.12 -1.74 0.79
N ILE A 114 -2.82 -2.03 0.65
CA ILE A 114 -1.95 -1.47 -0.37
C ILE A 114 -1.62 -2.59 -1.36
N PRO A 115 -2.07 -2.49 -2.62
CA PRO A 115 -1.75 -3.47 -3.63
C PRO A 115 -0.24 -3.53 -3.93
N LYS A 116 0.27 -4.74 -4.21
CA LYS A 116 1.70 -5.00 -4.48
C LYS A 116 2.29 -4.19 -5.64
N HIS A 117 1.47 -3.80 -6.61
CA HIS A 117 1.92 -2.98 -7.75
C HIS A 117 2.23 -1.52 -7.41
N PHE A 118 2.00 -1.07 -6.17
CA PHE A 118 2.51 0.21 -5.66
C PHE A 118 3.93 0.11 -5.07
N PHE A 119 4.45 -1.11 -4.90
CA PHE A 119 5.74 -1.33 -4.28
C PHE A 119 6.86 -1.25 -5.32
N VAL A 120 7.56 -0.12 -5.30
CA VAL A 120 8.74 0.18 -6.11
C VAL A 120 9.95 0.46 -5.18
N PRO A 121 11.20 0.30 -5.64
CA PRO A 121 12.38 0.49 -4.80
C PRO A 121 12.42 1.83 -4.04
N GLU A 122 11.91 2.90 -4.64
CA GLU A 122 11.91 4.26 -4.11
C GLU A 122 11.05 4.42 -2.85
N ILE A 123 10.10 3.52 -2.61
CA ILE A 123 9.28 3.54 -1.39
C ILE A 123 9.91 2.75 -0.24
N ILE A 124 11.05 2.08 -0.45
CA ILE A 124 11.74 1.30 0.58
C ILE A 124 12.95 2.06 1.11
N GLU A 125 12.86 2.50 2.36
CA GLU A 125 13.93 3.21 3.05
C GLU A 125 14.81 2.22 3.84
N LYS A 126 16.08 2.10 3.46
CA LYS A 126 17.06 1.28 4.19
C LYS A 126 17.33 1.87 5.58
N ARG A 127 17.24 1.04 6.62
CA ARG A 127 17.56 1.46 8.00
C ARG A 127 19.05 1.29 8.30
N LYS A 128 19.50 1.95 9.37
CA LYS A 128 20.81 1.66 9.95
C LYS A 128 20.85 0.22 10.51
N PRO A 129 21.99 -0.47 10.42
CA PRO A 129 22.17 -1.78 11.05
C PRO A 129 21.89 -1.74 12.56
N LEU A 130 21.47 -2.87 13.13
CA LEU A 130 21.34 -2.98 14.58
C LEU A 130 22.71 -2.92 15.27
N ALA A 131 22.71 -2.33 16.48
CA ALA A 131 23.91 -2.14 17.27
C ALA A 131 24.63 -3.47 17.59
N PRO A 132 25.96 -3.42 17.89
CA PRO A 132 26.74 -4.58 18.35
C PRO A 132 26.16 -5.35 19.53
N THR A 133 25.41 -4.66 20.40
CA THR A 133 24.77 -5.25 21.58
C THR A 133 23.45 -5.95 21.26
N ALA A 134 22.91 -5.79 20.06
CA ALA A 134 21.64 -6.39 19.70
C ALA A 134 21.79 -7.89 19.42
N ARG A 135 20.78 -8.68 19.79
CA ARG A 135 20.73 -10.14 19.52
C ARG A 135 20.96 -10.50 18.04
N ARG A 136 20.51 -9.63 17.12
CA ARG A 136 20.72 -9.77 15.67
C ARG A 136 21.67 -8.66 15.19
N HIS A 137 22.88 -8.64 15.74
CA HIS A 137 23.91 -7.69 15.34
C HIS A 137 24.05 -7.63 13.81
N ASP A 138 24.25 -6.42 13.27
CA ASP A 138 24.39 -6.12 11.85
C ASP A 138 23.15 -6.39 10.99
N TRP A 139 22.05 -6.85 11.58
CA TRP A 139 20.80 -6.98 10.85
C TRP A 139 20.32 -5.61 10.35
N VAL A 140 20.05 -5.53 9.05
CA VAL A 140 19.58 -4.32 8.38
C VAL A 140 18.11 -4.45 8.03
N GLY A 141 17.28 -3.66 8.72
CA GLY A 141 15.85 -3.56 8.41
C GLY A 141 15.54 -2.51 7.33
N CYS A 142 14.27 -2.40 6.98
CA CYS A 142 13.76 -1.33 6.14
C CYS A 142 12.49 -0.67 6.70
N ASN A 143 12.10 0.45 6.12
CA ASN A 143 10.78 1.05 6.28
C ASN A 143 10.10 1.14 4.91
N ILE A 144 8.77 1.07 4.90
CA ILE A 144 7.94 1.37 3.73
C ILE A 144 7.40 2.81 3.88
N LEU A 145 7.67 3.67 2.90
CA LEU A 145 7.29 5.08 2.90
C LEU A 145 5.84 5.28 2.43
N LEU A 146 4.88 5.16 3.35
CA LEU A 146 3.46 5.32 3.07
C LEU A 146 3.07 6.67 2.46
N GLN A 147 3.82 7.72 2.77
CA GLN A 147 3.63 9.06 2.19
C GLN A 147 3.97 9.15 0.70
N SER A 148 4.76 8.21 0.19
CA SER A 148 5.14 8.13 -1.22
C SER A 148 4.15 7.30 -2.05
N ILE A 149 3.18 6.67 -1.39
CA ILE A 149 2.13 5.87 -2.03
C ILE A 149 0.90 6.77 -2.23
N PRO A 150 0.39 6.91 -3.47
CA PRO A 150 -0.83 7.64 -3.74
C PRO A 150 -2.00 7.17 -2.86
N GLN A 151 -2.91 8.06 -2.50
CA GLN A 151 -4.13 7.75 -1.77
C GLN A 151 -4.98 6.72 -2.52
N THR A 152 -4.99 6.72 -3.85
CA THR A 152 -5.68 5.68 -4.64
C THR A 152 -5.10 4.27 -4.41
N GLY A 153 -3.86 4.17 -3.93
CA GLY A 153 -3.23 2.92 -3.52
C GLY A 153 -3.55 2.48 -2.09
N LYS A 154 -4.27 3.29 -1.30
CA LYS A 154 -4.70 2.97 0.07
C LYS A 154 -6.20 2.69 0.06
N ILE A 155 -6.55 1.43 -0.13
CA ILE A 155 -7.95 1.04 -0.33
C ILE A 155 -8.54 0.61 1.01
N PHE A 156 -9.36 1.49 1.59
CA PHE A 156 -9.95 1.30 2.91
C PHE A 156 -11.15 0.37 2.90
N PHE A 157 -11.12 -0.60 3.81
CA PHE A 157 -12.26 -1.41 4.24
C PHE A 157 -12.92 -0.84 5.49
N VAL A 158 -12.11 -0.25 6.38
CA VAL A 158 -12.55 0.47 7.58
C VAL A 158 -11.77 1.77 7.64
N GLN A 159 -12.48 2.89 7.76
CA GLN A 159 -11.88 4.22 7.90
C GLN A 159 -12.53 4.94 9.09
N ASP A 160 -11.70 5.34 10.05
CA ASP A 160 -12.13 6.04 11.27
C ASP A 160 -13.32 5.36 11.98
N GLY A 161 -13.23 4.03 12.13
CA GLY A 161 -14.24 3.18 12.78
C GLY A 161 -15.49 2.91 11.94
N ARG A 162 -15.49 3.27 10.65
CA ARG A 162 -16.62 3.07 9.74
C ARG A 162 -16.27 2.07 8.65
N VAL A 163 -17.14 1.09 8.43
CA VAL A 163 -16.98 0.10 7.38
C VAL A 163 -17.31 0.72 6.02
N GLU A 164 -16.43 0.52 5.06
CA GLU A 164 -16.60 0.95 3.68
C GLU A 164 -17.40 -0.09 2.87
N PRO A 165 -18.26 0.33 1.93
CA PRO A 165 -19.00 -0.59 1.07
C PRO A 165 -18.08 -1.51 0.27
N LYS A 166 -18.44 -2.78 0.15
CA LYS A 166 -17.64 -3.78 -0.58
C LYS A 166 -17.37 -3.37 -2.02
N GLU A 167 -18.38 -2.83 -2.68
CA GLU A 167 -18.32 -2.38 -4.07
C GLU A 167 -17.29 -1.26 -4.24
N LYS A 168 -17.15 -0.37 -3.24
CA LYS A 168 -16.14 0.70 -3.24
C LYS A 168 -14.73 0.14 -3.11
N VAL A 169 -14.52 -0.86 -2.26
CA VAL A 169 -13.23 -1.56 -2.12
C VAL A 169 -12.82 -2.25 -3.41
N LEU A 170 -13.73 -3.04 -4.00
CA LEU A 170 -13.47 -3.76 -5.25
C LEU A 170 -13.23 -2.79 -6.42
N ALA A 171 -14.00 -1.70 -6.51
CA ALA A 171 -13.79 -0.68 -7.53
C ALA A 171 -12.45 0.05 -7.33
N GLY A 172 -12.10 0.39 -6.08
CA GLY A 172 -10.81 0.98 -5.73
C GLY A 172 -9.64 0.08 -6.16
N TRP A 173 -9.72 -1.22 -5.89
CA TRP A 173 -8.72 -2.18 -6.35
C TRP A 173 -8.63 -2.23 -7.87
N LYS A 174 -9.76 -2.40 -8.55
CA LYS A 174 -9.82 -2.49 -10.02
C LYS A 174 -9.21 -1.28 -10.70
N LYS A 175 -9.43 -0.07 -10.17
CA LYS A 175 -8.84 1.18 -10.67
C LYS A 175 -7.32 1.20 -10.66
N THR A 176 -6.68 0.33 -9.88
CA THR A 176 -5.21 0.29 -9.77
C THR A 176 -4.56 -0.85 -10.56
N LEU A 177 -5.35 -1.81 -11.09
CA LEU A 177 -4.83 -3.01 -11.74
C LEU A 177 -3.94 -2.73 -12.95
N PHE A 178 -4.16 -1.61 -13.66
CA PHE A 178 -3.33 -1.23 -14.80
C PHE A 178 -1.85 -1.07 -14.47
N LEU A 179 -1.51 -0.72 -13.22
CA LEU A 179 -0.12 -0.60 -12.76
C LEU A 179 0.59 -1.95 -12.74
N ARG A 180 -0.15 -3.06 -12.67
CA ARG A 180 0.40 -4.42 -12.74
C ARG A 180 0.94 -4.75 -14.13
N ASP A 181 0.34 -4.17 -15.17
CA ASP A 181 0.75 -4.40 -16.56
C ASP A 181 2.09 -3.70 -16.87
N GLU A 182 2.45 -2.67 -16.10
CA GLU A 182 3.73 -1.99 -16.23
C GLU A 182 4.85 -2.82 -15.60
N LYS A 183 5.66 -3.43 -16.46
CA LYS A 183 6.75 -4.33 -16.06
C LYS A 183 8.04 -3.56 -15.78
N GLU A 184 8.20 -2.39 -16.37
CA GLU A 184 9.42 -1.59 -16.21
C GLU A 184 9.33 -0.76 -14.92
N ILE A 185 10.30 -0.96 -14.03
CA ILE A 185 10.27 -0.38 -12.68
C ILE A 185 10.31 1.15 -12.74
N SER A 186 11.14 1.73 -13.61
CA SER A 186 11.26 3.18 -13.77
C SER A 186 9.97 3.80 -14.34
N ALA A 187 9.34 3.16 -15.33
CA ALA A 187 8.07 3.59 -15.91
C ALA A 187 6.95 3.55 -14.86
N LYS A 188 6.89 2.49 -14.06
CA LYS A 188 5.98 2.40 -12.91
C LYS A 188 6.25 3.50 -11.89
N GLY A 189 7.52 3.77 -11.57
CA GLY A 189 7.92 4.86 -10.68
C GLY A 189 7.43 6.23 -11.18
N TRP A 190 7.58 6.49 -12.48
CA TRP A 190 7.05 7.70 -13.13
C TRP A 190 5.53 7.82 -13.01
N LEU A 191 4.78 6.74 -13.27
CA LEU A 191 3.33 6.75 -13.12
C LEU A 191 2.92 7.09 -11.69
N LEU A 192 3.54 6.44 -10.71
CA LEU A 192 3.26 6.68 -9.28
C LEU A 192 3.61 8.12 -8.86
N ASP A 193 4.72 8.67 -9.36
CA ASP A 193 5.11 10.04 -9.08
C ASP A 193 4.14 11.06 -9.67
N ILE A 194 3.63 10.81 -10.88
CA ILE A 194 2.61 11.67 -11.51
C ILE A 194 1.27 11.55 -10.79
N MET A 195 0.87 10.34 -10.39
CA MET A 195 -0.34 10.14 -9.57
C MET A 195 -0.25 10.94 -8.26
N ASN A 196 0.89 10.88 -7.56
CA ASN A 196 1.14 11.68 -6.36
C ASN A 196 1.11 13.19 -6.66
N CYS A 197 1.63 13.63 -7.80
CA CYS A 197 1.57 15.04 -8.20
C CYS A 197 0.12 15.51 -8.41
N ILE A 198 -0.70 14.70 -9.08
CA ILE A 198 -2.13 14.99 -9.28
C ILE A 198 -2.86 15.09 -7.95
N GLU A 199 -2.62 14.15 -7.03
CA GLU A 199 -3.23 14.20 -5.70
C GLU A 199 -2.82 15.44 -4.89
N LYS A 200 -1.57 15.90 -5.04
CA LYS A 200 -1.09 17.14 -4.39
C LYS A 200 -1.80 18.40 -4.87
N LEU A 201 -2.34 18.41 -6.09
CA LEU A 201 -3.15 19.53 -6.57
C LEU A 201 -4.47 19.64 -5.79
N GLY A 202 -4.93 18.56 -5.17
CA GLY A 202 -6.11 18.57 -4.29
C GLY A 202 -7.45 18.76 -5.00
N SER A 203 -7.47 18.71 -6.34
CA SER A 203 -8.66 18.91 -7.15
C SER A 203 -8.94 17.69 -8.03
N LYS A 204 -10.24 17.41 -8.27
CA LYS A 204 -10.66 16.39 -9.24
C LYS A 204 -10.38 16.80 -10.67
N GLU A 205 -10.34 18.10 -10.95
CA GLU A 205 -10.00 18.65 -12.27
C GLU A 205 -8.75 19.50 -12.15
N PHE A 206 -7.86 19.37 -13.12
CA PHE A 206 -6.63 20.13 -13.15
C PHE A 206 -6.20 20.41 -14.59
N THR A 207 -5.36 21.42 -14.74
CA THR A 207 -4.76 21.86 -15.98
C THR A 207 -3.33 21.36 -16.12
N LEU A 208 -2.84 21.35 -17.35
CA LEU A 208 -1.46 21.01 -17.66
C LEU A 208 -0.47 21.99 -17.01
N ASP A 209 -0.85 23.26 -16.88
CA ASP A 209 -0.01 24.27 -16.24
C ASP A 209 0.08 24.06 -14.73
N GLU A 210 -1.02 23.66 -14.07
CA GLU A 210 -1.02 23.34 -12.64
C GLU A 210 -0.06 22.19 -12.32
N ILE A 211 -0.07 21.11 -13.10
CA ILE A 211 0.86 20.00 -12.85
C ILE A 211 2.31 20.37 -13.21
N TYR A 212 2.54 21.28 -14.17
CA TYR A 212 3.88 21.80 -14.46
C TYR A 212 4.50 22.58 -13.29
N THR A 213 3.70 23.12 -12.37
CA THR A 213 4.25 23.74 -11.15
C THR A 213 5.05 22.74 -10.29
N LEU A 214 4.82 21.43 -10.46
CA LEU A 214 5.50 20.34 -9.76
C LEU A 214 6.73 19.81 -10.52
N GLU A 215 7.14 20.44 -11.62
CA GLU A 215 8.32 20.05 -12.41
C GLU A 215 9.59 19.96 -11.55
N ASN A 216 9.84 20.94 -10.68
CA ASN A 216 11.01 20.95 -9.79
C ASN A 216 11.02 19.76 -8.81
N LEU A 217 9.84 19.30 -8.38
CA LEU A 217 9.72 18.11 -7.53
C LEU A 217 10.10 16.85 -8.32
N LEU A 218 9.59 16.73 -9.55
CA LEU A 218 9.84 15.58 -10.43
C LEU A 218 11.30 15.53 -10.90
N SER A 219 11.90 16.68 -11.22
CA SER A 219 13.32 16.78 -11.61
C SER A 219 14.26 16.28 -10.50
N LYS A 220 13.93 16.55 -9.23
CA LYS A 220 14.71 16.03 -8.08
C LYS A 220 14.59 14.52 -7.92
N LYS A 221 13.43 13.94 -8.26
CA LYS A 221 13.22 12.49 -8.21
C LYS A 221 13.85 11.76 -9.40
N HIS A 222 13.89 12.42 -10.56
CA HIS A 222 14.39 11.88 -11.82
C HIS A 222 15.50 12.77 -12.38
N PRO A 223 16.68 12.83 -11.73
CA PRO A 223 17.74 13.79 -12.07
C PRO A 223 18.30 13.60 -13.49
N ASP A 224 18.20 12.39 -14.04
CA ASP A 224 18.71 12.07 -15.37
C ASP A 224 17.78 12.53 -16.51
N ASN A 225 16.53 12.91 -16.20
CA ASN A 225 15.57 13.33 -17.20
C ASN A 225 15.59 14.85 -17.41
N LYS A 226 16.06 15.29 -18.59
CA LYS A 226 16.14 16.70 -18.99
C LYS A 226 14.85 17.25 -19.60
N HIS A 227 13.83 16.42 -19.81
CA HIS A 227 12.58 16.74 -20.51
C HIS A 227 11.35 16.44 -19.64
N ILE A 228 11.32 17.02 -18.43
CA ILE A 228 10.30 16.71 -17.42
C ILE A 228 8.88 17.02 -17.91
N LYS A 229 8.63 18.20 -18.52
CA LYS A 229 7.31 18.56 -19.05
C LYS A 229 6.81 17.58 -20.11
N ASP A 230 7.71 17.12 -20.97
CA ASP A 230 7.38 16.16 -22.03
C ASP A 230 7.04 14.80 -21.42
N LYS A 231 7.79 14.40 -20.39
CA LYS A 231 7.51 13.19 -19.62
C LYS A 231 6.17 13.30 -18.88
N ILE A 232 5.85 14.44 -18.27
CA ILE A 232 4.54 14.68 -17.65
C ILE A 232 3.42 14.45 -18.67
N ARG A 233 3.50 15.06 -19.86
CA ARG A 233 2.49 14.88 -20.91
C ARG A 233 2.34 13.41 -21.33
N GLN A 234 3.47 12.71 -21.49
CA GLN A 234 3.46 11.27 -21.81
C GLN A 234 2.74 10.47 -20.72
N GLN A 235 3.05 10.70 -19.44
CA GLN A 235 2.43 9.97 -18.33
C GLN A 235 0.94 10.27 -18.19
N LEU A 236 0.51 11.52 -18.41
CA LEU A 236 -0.91 11.88 -18.42
C LEU A 236 -1.69 11.16 -19.52
N GLN A 237 -1.08 10.98 -20.70
CA GLN A 237 -1.68 10.20 -21.79
C GLN A 237 -1.84 8.74 -21.40
N ILE A 238 -0.81 8.13 -20.79
CA ILE A 238 -0.89 6.75 -20.31
C ILE A 238 -1.99 6.61 -19.25
N LEU A 239 -2.04 7.50 -18.26
CA LEU A 239 -3.06 7.47 -17.22
C LEU A 239 -4.48 7.65 -17.79
N ARG A 240 -4.65 8.49 -18.82
CA ARG A 240 -5.91 8.61 -19.55
C ARG A 240 -6.28 7.30 -20.25
N ASP A 241 -5.35 6.71 -20.99
CA ASP A 241 -5.61 5.49 -21.77
C ASP A 241 -5.91 4.28 -20.87
N LYS A 242 -5.41 4.31 -19.63
CA LYS A 242 -5.73 3.33 -18.59
C LYS A 242 -7.01 3.65 -17.80
N GLY A 243 -7.70 4.73 -18.16
CA GLY A 243 -8.97 5.14 -17.54
C GLY A 243 -8.82 5.66 -16.11
N TYR A 244 -7.63 6.13 -15.72
CA TYR A 244 -7.40 6.85 -14.46
C TYR A 244 -7.72 8.34 -14.58
N LEU A 245 -7.54 8.89 -15.79
CA LEU A 245 -7.88 10.26 -16.14
C LEU A 245 -8.86 10.31 -17.31
N GLU A 246 -9.67 11.36 -17.33
CA GLU A 246 -10.47 11.79 -18.47
C GLU A 246 -9.83 13.06 -19.05
N PHE A 247 -9.70 13.14 -20.37
CA PHE A 247 -9.30 14.36 -21.06
C PHE A 247 -10.55 15.17 -21.40
N ILE A 248 -10.71 16.32 -20.74
CA ILE A 248 -11.90 17.17 -20.92
C ILE A 248 -11.73 18.00 -22.20
N GLU A 249 -10.63 18.74 -22.27
CA GLU A 249 -10.29 19.65 -23.35
C GLU A 249 -8.78 19.88 -23.36
N ARG A 250 -8.30 20.69 -24.31
CA ARG A 250 -6.85 20.95 -24.48
C ARG A 250 -6.20 21.42 -23.19
N GLY A 251 -5.37 20.54 -22.62
CA GLY A 251 -4.61 20.84 -21.41
C GLY A 251 -5.42 20.76 -20.12
N ARG A 252 -6.61 20.13 -20.12
CA ARG A 252 -7.45 19.97 -18.93
C ARG A 252 -7.86 18.51 -18.75
N TYR A 253 -7.71 18.02 -17.52
CA TYR A 253 -7.87 16.63 -17.14
C TYR A 253 -8.80 16.52 -15.92
N ARG A 254 -9.48 15.37 -15.80
CA ARG A 254 -10.28 15.01 -14.64
C ARG A 254 -9.87 13.63 -14.12
N VAL A 255 -9.77 13.47 -12.81
CA VAL A 255 -9.58 12.16 -12.16
C VAL A 255 -10.91 11.41 -12.12
N THR A 256 -10.91 10.16 -12.62
CA THR A 256 -12.09 9.29 -12.73
C THR A 256 -12.42 8.53 -11.45
#